data_AF-A0A7C4ZK78-F1
#
_entry.id   AF-A0A7C4ZK78-F1
#
_cell.length_a   1.000
_cell.length_b   1.000
_cell.length_c   1.000
_cell.angle_alpha   90.00
_cell.angle_beta   90.00
_cell.angle_gamma   90.00
#
_symmetry.space_group_name_H-M   'P 1'
#
loop_
_entity.id
_entity.type
_entity.pdbx_description
1 polymer ?
#
loop_
_entity_poly.entity_id
_entity_poly.type
_entity_poly.pdbx_seq_one_letter_code
_entity_poly.pdbx_strand_id
1 'polypeptide(L)'
;MVAGIIFAGIQPIHPADVVSSVTTSAWAIITTMKTVMCFLFLLGIAGLYARQAKKAGWLGLAGFLLFSLSWWLQTAFVFAETFILPLLASTAPEFVDGMLGLGAGRASEVSLGALPVLYGLVGIFYMLGGLLFGISTFRAGILPRWAGALLAITAALTPTAALLPHHIQRLAAVPMGLALAWLGYALWSERREQASEPVPGKASPQLRQTGAK
;
A
#
# COMPACT_ATOMS: atom_id res chain seq x y z
N MET A 1 -4.34 4.27 -6.68
CA MET A 1 -3.89 5.67 -6.79
C MET A 1 -3.94 6.36 -5.43
N VAL A 2 -5.14 6.54 -4.84
CA VAL A 2 -5.33 7.26 -3.57
C VAL A 2 -4.43 6.76 -2.43
N ALA A 3 -4.38 5.44 -2.18
CA ALA A 3 -3.50 4.87 -1.14
C ALA A 3 -2.03 5.26 -1.33
N GLY A 4 -1.51 5.20 -2.56
CA GLY A 4 -0.13 5.58 -2.86
C GLY A 4 0.15 7.06 -2.63
N ILE A 5 -0.82 7.93 -2.95
CA ILE A 5 -0.73 9.38 -2.69
C ILE A 5 -0.71 9.65 -1.19
N ILE A 6 -1.63 9.03 -0.43
CA ILE A 6 -1.66 9.16 1.03
C ILE A 6 -0.33 8.68 1.61
N PHE A 7 0.14 7.50 1.20
CA PHE A 7 1.40 6.94 1.69
C PHE A 7 2.60 7.84 1.41
N ALA A 8 2.72 8.40 0.21
CA ALA A 8 3.80 9.33 -0.11
C ALA A 8 3.67 10.65 0.67
N GLY A 9 2.45 11.16 0.85
CA GLY A 9 2.18 12.48 1.42
C GLY A 9 2.28 12.56 2.95
N ILE A 10 1.88 11.51 3.68
CA ILE A 10 1.84 11.55 5.15
C ILE A 10 3.21 11.29 5.79
N GLN A 11 4.11 10.60 5.09
CA GLN A 11 5.39 10.17 5.67
C GLN A 11 6.33 11.32 6.03
N PRO A 12 6.48 12.39 5.20
CA PRO A 12 7.29 13.55 5.55
C PRO A 12 6.75 14.37 6.73
N ILE A 13 5.44 14.33 6.96
CA ILE A 13 4.76 15.13 8.00
C ILE A 13 4.37 14.30 9.23
N HIS A 14 4.78 13.03 9.28
CA HIS A 14 4.45 12.14 10.39
C HIS A 14 5.08 12.67 11.70
N PRO A 15 4.33 12.74 12.82
CA PRO A 15 4.88 13.14 14.09
C PRO A 15 6.04 12.21 14.52
N ALA A 16 6.87 12.67 15.45
CA ALA A 16 7.91 11.81 16.00
C ALA A 16 7.30 10.58 16.68
N ASP A 17 7.92 9.41 16.53
CA ASP A 17 7.52 8.16 17.20
C ASP A 17 7.96 8.20 18.67
N VAL A 18 7.33 9.08 19.44
CA VAL A 18 7.53 9.28 20.88
C VAL A 18 6.17 9.36 21.57
N VAL A 19 6.13 8.96 22.85
CA VAL A 19 4.89 8.88 23.64
C VAL A 19 4.13 10.21 23.68
N SER A 20 4.83 11.35 23.76
CA SER A 20 4.17 12.66 23.78
C SER A 20 3.44 13.03 22.48
N SER A 21 3.77 12.38 21.36
CA SER A 21 3.07 12.60 20.09
C SER A 21 1.71 11.91 20.03
N VAL A 22 1.53 10.76 20.70
CA VAL A 22 0.41 9.86 20.41
C VAL A 22 -0.97 10.42 20.79
N THR A 23 -1.03 11.40 21.68
CA THR A 23 -2.27 12.08 22.09
C THR A 23 -2.55 13.37 21.33
N THR A 24 -1.68 13.75 20.38
CA THR A 24 -1.84 15.00 19.62
C THR A 24 -2.84 14.85 18.47
N SER A 25 -3.45 15.97 18.06
CA SER A 25 -4.34 15.99 16.89
C SER A 25 -3.62 15.61 15.59
N ALA A 26 -2.34 15.99 15.45
CA ALA A 26 -1.53 15.62 14.29
C ALA A 26 -1.36 14.10 14.18
N TRP A 27 -1.09 13.43 15.31
CA TRP A 27 -1.04 11.97 15.36
C TRP A 27 -2.37 11.33 14.97
N ALA A 28 -3.48 11.81 15.54
CA ALA A 28 -4.81 11.27 15.26
C ALA A 28 -5.18 11.38 13.77
N ILE A 29 -4.92 12.54 13.15
CA ILE A 29 -5.19 12.77 11.72
C ILE A 29 -4.34 11.81 10.86
N ILE A 30 -3.03 11.78 11.11
CA ILE A 30 -2.09 11.03 10.27
C ILE A 30 -2.29 9.51 10.42
N THR A 31 -2.47 9.02 11.64
CA THR A 31 -2.66 7.58 11.89
C THR A 31 -4.01 7.08 11.37
N THR A 32 -5.07 7.89 11.45
CA THR A 32 -6.34 7.62 10.76
C THR A 32 -6.18 7.56 9.25
N MET A 33 -5.41 8.49 8.66
CA MET A 33 -5.11 8.45 7.23
C MET A 33 -4.34 7.19 6.83
N LYS A 34 -3.33 6.74 7.62
CA LYS A 34 -2.67 5.45 7.31
C LYS A 34 -3.60 4.25 7.55
N THR A 35 -4.55 4.29 8.49
CA THR A 35 -5.56 3.23 8.62
C THR A 35 -6.40 3.09 7.34
N VAL A 36 -6.95 4.21 6.84
CA VAL A 36 -7.71 4.24 5.58
C VAL A 36 -6.83 3.79 4.41
N MET A 37 -5.58 4.25 4.37
CA MET A 37 -4.61 3.88 3.35
C MET A 37 -4.32 2.38 3.31
N CYS A 38 -4.13 1.72 4.47
CA CYS A 38 -3.89 0.28 4.54
C CYS A 38 -5.06 -0.51 3.92
N PHE A 39 -6.30 -0.12 4.23
CA PHE A 39 -7.48 -0.70 3.61
C PHE A 39 -7.50 -0.48 2.09
N LEU A 40 -7.23 0.75 1.64
CA LEU A 40 -7.18 1.06 0.21
C LEU A 40 -6.02 0.36 -0.52
N PHE A 41 -4.90 0.07 0.15
CA PHE A 41 -3.82 -0.72 -0.43
C PHE A 41 -4.26 -2.15 -0.70
N LEU A 42 -4.95 -2.80 0.23
CA LEU A 42 -5.48 -4.16 0.01
C LEU A 42 -6.40 -4.22 -1.21
N LEU A 43 -7.34 -3.27 -1.32
CA LEU A 43 -8.23 -3.17 -2.48
C LEU A 43 -7.47 -2.87 -3.77
N GLY A 44 -6.51 -1.94 -3.71
CA GLY A 44 -5.70 -1.53 -4.85
C GLY A 44 -4.84 -2.67 -5.38
N ILE A 45 -4.14 -3.39 -4.50
CA ILE A 45 -3.28 -4.53 -4.84
C ILE A 45 -4.12 -5.67 -5.46
N ALA A 46 -5.30 -5.95 -4.91
CA ALA A 46 -6.24 -6.91 -5.48
C ALA A 46 -6.69 -6.50 -6.89
N GLY A 47 -7.05 -5.23 -7.10
CA GLY A 47 -7.42 -4.72 -8.42
C GLY A 47 -6.27 -4.78 -9.44
N LEU A 48 -5.05 -4.44 -9.01
CA LEU A 48 -3.85 -4.54 -9.84
C LEU A 48 -3.58 -5.99 -10.24
N TYR A 49 -3.64 -6.94 -9.30
CA TYR A 49 -3.45 -8.36 -9.61
C TYR A 49 -4.54 -8.87 -10.55
N ALA A 50 -5.81 -8.58 -10.27
CA ALA A 50 -6.93 -8.99 -11.11
C ALA A 50 -6.76 -8.55 -12.57
N ARG A 51 -6.27 -7.32 -12.80
CA ARG A 51 -6.02 -6.79 -14.14
C ARG A 51 -5.00 -7.60 -14.94
N GLN A 52 -4.00 -8.17 -14.28
CA GLN A 52 -2.88 -8.87 -14.92
C GLN A 52 -2.83 -10.38 -14.62
N ALA A 53 -3.82 -10.94 -13.92
CA ALA A 53 -3.80 -12.32 -13.42
C ALA A 53 -3.49 -13.36 -14.51
N LYS A 54 -4.04 -13.17 -15.72
CA LYS A 54 -3.81 -14.07 -16.87
C LYS A 54 -2.36 -14.09 -17.37
N LYS A 55 -1.58 -13.02 -17.13
CA LYS A 55 -0.18 -12.89 -17.57
C LYS A 55 0.84 -12.87 -16.44
N ALA A 56 0.40 -12.70 -15.19
CA ALA A 56 1.27 -12.55 -14.03
C ALA A 56 1.94 -13.87 -13.60
N GLY A 57 1.28 -15.01 -13.89
CA GLY A 57 1.75 -16.35 -13.54
C GLY A 57 1.91 -16.57 -12.02
N TRP A 58 2.59 -17.66 -11.65
CA TRP A 58 2.84 -18.02 -10.25
C TRP A 58 3.66 -16.99 -9.48
N LEU A 59 4.61 -16.34 -10.14
CA LEU A 59 5.43 -15.28 -9.53
C LEU A 59 4.55 -14.10 -9.08
N GLY A 60 3.62 -13.68 -9.94
CA GLY A 60 2.70 -12.61 -9.60
C GLY A 60 1.67 -13.00 -8.55
N LEU A 61 1.21 -14.25 -8.53
CA LEU A 61 0.34 -14.76 -7.46
C LEU A 61 1.06 -14.75 -6.11
N ALA A 62 2.28 -15.28 -6.04
CA ALA A 62 3.08 -15.28 -4.82
C ALA A 62 3.36 -13.85 -4.32
N GLY A 63 3.76 -12.96 -5.23
CA GLY A 63 3.96 -11.55 -4.92
C GLY A 63 2.70 -10.87 -4.40
N PHE A 64 1.56 -11.10 -5.07
CA PHE A 64 0.25 -10.58 -4.65
C PHE A 64 -0.13 -11.04 -3.23
N LEU A 65 -0.01 -12.33 -2.95
CA LEU A 65 -0.38 -12.90 -1.65
C LEU A 65 0.50 -12.37 -0.53
N LEU A 66 1.84 -12.39 -0.72
CA LEU A 66 2.78 -11.87 0.27
C LEU A 66 2.60 -10.38 0.51
N PHE A 67 2.46 -9.59 -0.55
CA PHE A 67 2.30 -8.14 -0.41
C PHE A 67 0.97 -7.80 0.27
N SER A 68 -0.11 -8.49 -0.08
CA SER A 68 -1.41 -8.33 0.59
C SER A 68 -1.35 -8.75 2.06
N LEU A 69 -0.66 -9.86 2.38
CA LEU A 69 -0.50 -10.34 3.75
C LEU A 69 0.27 -9.32 4.61
N SER A 70 1.32 -8.71 4.06
CA SER A 70 2.05 -7.63 4.72
C SER A 70 1.14 -6.47 5.08
N TRP A 71 0.38 -5.94 4.12
CA TRP A 71 -0.51 -4.81 4.36
C TRP A 71 -1.68 -5.14 5.30
N TRP A 72 -2.16 -6.39 5.27
CA TRP A 72 -3.16 -6.86 6.21
C TRP A 72 -2.61 -6.90 7.64
N LEU A 73 -1.43 -7.48 7.87
CA LEU A 73 -0.77 -7.46 9.18
C LEU A 73 -0.45 -6.03 9.63
N GLN A 74 0.06 -5.18 8.73
CA GLN A 74 0.35 -3.77 9.00
C GLN A 74 -0.89 -3.01 9.47
N THR A 75 -2.08 -3.37 8.98
CA THR A 75 -3.35 -2.77 9.41
C THR A 75 -3.57 -2.93 10.91
N ALA A 76 -3.20 -4.08 11.50
CA ALA A 76 -3.34 -4.30 12.95
C ALA A 76 -2.45 -3.35 13.77
N PHE A 77 -1.20 -3.15 13.34
CA PHE A 77 -0.27 -2.21 14.00
C PHE A 77 -0.75 -0.76 13.88
N VAL A 78 -1.14 -0.34 12.68
CA VAL A 78 -1.62 1.04 12.46
C VAL A 78 -2.94 1.29 13.19
N PHE A 79 -3.83 0.30 13.25
CA PHE A 79 -5.05 0.39 14.04
C PHE A 79 -4.74 0.57 15.53
N ALA A 80 -3.79 -0.22 16.07
CA ALA A 80 -3.36 -0.07 17.45
C ALA A 80 -2.72 1.32 17.71
N GLU A 81 -1.86 1.81 16.80
CA GLU A 81 -1.29 3.16 16.87
C GLU A 81 -2.36 4.25 16.88
N THR A 82 -3.43 4.06 16.11
CA THR A 82 -4.50 5.07 15.95
C THR A 82 -5.45 5.08 17.14
N PHE A 83 -5.89 3.91 17.62
CA PHE A 83 -7.03 3.79 18.53
C PHE A 83 -6.68 3.24 19.92
N ILE A 84 -5.53 2.59 20.09
CA ILE A 84 -5.17 1.91 21.35
C ILE A 84 -4.03 2.66 22.07
N LEU A 85 -2.95 3.02 21.37
CA LEU A 85 -1.81 3.70 21.98
C LEU A 85 -2.17 5.01 22.69
N PRO A 86 -3.08 5.86 22.18
CA PRO A 86 -3.48 7.08 22.89
C PRO A 86 -4.12 6.79 24.26
N LEU A 87 -4.85 5.68 24.39
CA LEU A 87 -5.49 5.26 25.65
C LEU A 87 -4.47 4.73 26.66
N LEU A 88 -3.33 4.21 26.18
CA LEU A 88 -2.27 3.66 27.01
C LEU A 88 -1.14 4.66 27.32
N ALA A 89 -1.13 5.83 26.68
CA ALA A 89 -0.05 6.80 26.76
C ALA A 89 0.29 7.22 28.19
N SER A 90 -0.69 7.34 29.07
CA SER A 90 -0.50 7.71 30.48
C SER A 90 -0.39 6.51 31.43
N THR A 91 -0.99 5.37 31.10
CA THR A 91 -1.07 4.21 32.00
C THR A 91 0.05 3.20 31.78
N ALA A 92 0.59 3.11 30.57
CA ALA A 92 1.66 2.20 30.18
C ALA A 92 2.62 2.85 29.15
N PRO A 93 3.27 3.97 29.49
CA PRO A 93 4.08 4.75 28.54
C PRO A 93 5.26 3.93 27.97
N GLU A 94 5.88 3.05 28.75
CA GLU A 94 6.98 2.19 28.30
C GLU A 94 6.52 1.18 27.23
N PHE A 95 5.30 0.65 27.36
CA PHE A 95 4.70 -0.23 26.32
C PHE A 95 4.42 0.56 25.04
N VAL A 96 3.92 1.79 25.16
CA VAL A 96 3.70 2.68 24.02
C VAL A 96 5.02 3.00 23.33
N ASP A 97 6.08 3.37 24.07
CA ASP A 97 7.40 3.62 23.48
C ASP A 97 7.96 2.37 22.77
N GLY A 98 7.82 1.20 23.40
CA GLY A 98 8.22 -0.07 22.79
C GLY A 98 7.50 -0.35 21.47
N MET A 99 6.18 -0.14 21.42
CA MET A 99 5.38 -0.29 20.19
C MET A 99 5.83 0.68 19.09
N LEU A 100 6.07 1.96 19.45
CA LEU A 100 6.57 2.99 18.53
C LEU A 100 8.00 2.67 18.04
N GLY A 101 8.80 2.00 18.85
CA GLY A 101 10.16 1.59 18.53
C GLY A 101 10.27 0.50 17.45
N LEU A 102 9.21 -0.30 17.22
CA LEU A 102 9.22 -1.42 16.28
C LEU A 102 9.61 -1.01 14.85
N GLY A 103 9.06 0.12 14.37
CA GLY A 103 9.34 0.64 13.03
C GLY A 103 10.78 1.10 12.82
N ALA A 104 11.44 1.52 13.90
CA ALA A 104 12.81 2.02 13.89
C ALA A 104 13.83 0.93 14.28
N GLY A 105 13.38 -0.30 14.58
CA GLY A 105 14.24 -1.37 15.10
C GLY A 105 14.80 -1.07 16.50
N ARG A 106 14.17 -0.16 17.26
CA ARG A 106 14.58 0.13 18.65
C ARG A 106 14.14 -1.03 19.54
N ALA A 107 15.05 -1.44 20.43
CA ALA A 107 14.71 -2.40 21.48
C ALA A 107 13.71 -1.76 22.47
N SER A 108 12.73 -2.55 22.90
CA SER A 108 11.76 -2.17 23.93
C SER A 108 12.29 -2.51 25.32
N GLU A 109 12.09 -1.62 26.29
CA GLU A 109 12.45 -1.86 27.69
C GLU A 109 11.51 -2.87 28.38
N VAL A 110 10.27 -2.96 27.88
CA VAL A 110 9.27 -3.93 28.35
C VAL A 110 9.03 -5.02 27.33
N SER A 111 8.57 -6.19 27.79
CA SER A 111 8.20 -7.29 26.91
C SER A 111 6.96 -6.94 26.09
N LEU A 112 7.11 -6.97 24.76
CA LEU A 112 6.01 -6.83 23.80
C LEU A 112 5.48 -8.20 23.33
N GLY A 113 5.92 -9.29 23.96
CA GLY A 113 5.59 -10.65 23.52
C GLY A 113 6.01 -10.92 22.08
N ALA A 114 5.10 -11.43 21.27
CA ALA A 114 5.35 -11.80 19.86
C ALA A 114 5.31 -10.61 18.87
N LEU A 115 4.95 -9.40 19.32
CA LEU A 115 4.75 -8.25 18.44
C LEU A 115 6.00 -7.88 17.61
N PRO A 116 7.24 -7.88 18.14
CA PRO A 116 8.43 -7.60 17.34
C PRO A 116 8.65 -8.62 16.22
N VAL A 117 8.37 -9.90 16.48
CA VAL A 117 8.48 -10.97 15.48
C VAL A 117 7.44 -10.77 14.37
N LEU A 118 6.19 -10.48 14.74
CA LEU A 118 5.13 -10.19 13.79
C LEU A 118 5.44 -8.96 12.92
N TYR A 119 6.00 -7.90 13.53
CA TYR A 119 6.41 -6.71 12.80
C TYR A 119 7.57 -7.00 11.83
N GLY A 120 8.53 -7.84 12.24
CA GLY A 120 9.59 -8.35 11.34
C GLY A 120 9.01 -9.10 10.14
N LEU A 121 7.99 -9.93 10.33
CA LEU A 121 7.29 -10.62 9.24
C LEU A 121 6.57 -9.65 8.30
N VAL A 122 5.98 -8.55 8.81
CA VAL A 122 5.41 -7.48 7.97
C VAL A 122 6.46 -6.97 6.99
N GLY A 123 7.66 -6.66 7.48
CA GLY A 123 8.77 -6.17 6.66
C GLY A 123 9.25 -7.20 5.62
N ILE A 124 9.39 -8.46 6.01
CA ILE A 124 9.78 -9.55 5.09
C ILE A 124 8.75 -9.72 3.98
N PHE A 125 7.47 -9.81 4.32
CA PHE A 125 6.39 -9.96 3.35
C PHE A 125 6.22 -8.73 2.47
N TYR A 126 6.46 -7.53 3.01
CA TYR A 126 6.47 -6.28 2.24
C TYR A 126 7.57 -6.32 1.17
N MET A 127 8.79 -6.64 1.58
CA MET A 127 9.97 -6.67 0.69
C MET A 127 9.82 -7.75 -0.39
N LEU A 128 9.57 -9.00 0.01
CA LEU A 128 9.44 -10.11 -0.93
C LEU A 128 8.19 -9.96 -1.79
N GLY A 129 7.05 -9.61 -1.20
CA GLY A 129 5.81 -9.39 -1.91
C GLY A 129 5.92 -8.28 -2.95
N GLY A 130 6.42 -7.10 -2.55
CA GLY A 130 6.62 -5.97 -3.44
C GLY A 130 7.61 -6.26 -4.56
N LEU A 131 8.72 -6.94 -4.26
CA LEU A 131 9.73 -7.36 -5.24
C LEU A 131 9.13 -8.32 -6.29
N LEU A 132 8.53 -9.41 -5.85
CA LEU A 132 7.97 -10.43 -6.75
C LEU A 132 6.79 -9.86 -7.55
N PHE A 133 5.91 -9.10 -6.90
CA PHE A 133 4.76 -8.49 -7.56
C PHE A 133 5.21 -7.43 -8.58
N GLY A 134 6.19 -6.58 -8.24
CA GLY A 134 6.76 -5.60 -9.15
C GLY A 134 7.46 -6.23 -10.37
N ILE A 135 8.27 -7.27 -10.17
CA ILE A 135 8.90 -8.03 -11.27
C ILE A 135 7.83 -8.67 -12.15
N SER A 136 6.79 -9.28 -11.57
CA SER A 136 5.71 -9.88 -12.34
C SER A 136 4.94 -8.84 -13.15
N THR A 137 4.72 -7.65 -12.59
CA THR A 137 4.05 -6.53 -13.25
C THR A 137 4.89 -6.01 -14.41
N PHE A 138 6.20 -5.83 -14.21
CA PHE A 138 7.13 -5.47 -15.27
C PHE A 138 7.12 -6.49 -16.41
N ARG A 139 7.16 -7.78 -16.09
CA ARG A 139 7.17 -8.87 -17.08
C ARG A 139 5.85 -9.01 -17.83
N ALA A 140 4.71 -8.89 -17.13
CA ALA A 140 3.39 -9.03 -17.71
C ALA A 140 3.10 -7.98 -18.79
N GLY A 141 3.65 -6.76 -18.62
CA GLY A 141 3.53 -5.67 -19.60
C GLY A 141 2.08 -5.22 -19.84
N ILE A 142 1.17 -5.54 -18.92
CA ILE A 142 -0.23 -5.11 -18.96
C ILE A 142 -0.39 -3.71 -18.35
N LEU A 143 0.28 -3.47 -17.23
CA LEU A 143 0.39 -2.18 -16.57
C LEU A 143 1.75 -1.52 -16.91
N PRO A 144 1.95 -0.22 -16.64
CA PRO A 144 3.20 0.47 -16.96
C PRO A 144 4.42 -0.25 -16.38
N ARG A 145 5.31 -0.72 -17.26
CA ARG A 145 6.45 -1.55 -16.89
C ARG A 145 7.32 -0.85 -15.85
N TRP A 146 7.64 0.42 -16.09
CA TRP A 146 8.50 1.22 -15.21
C TRP A 146 7.91 1.44 -13.81
N ALA A 147 6.59 1.50 -13.68
CA ALA A 147 5.95 1.56 -12.37
C ALA A 147 6.11 0.23 -11.62
N GLY A 148 6.05 -0.91 -12.33
CA GLY A 148 6.38 -2.23 -11.78
C GLY A 148 7.86 -2.37 -11.39
N ALA A 149 8.78 -1.83 -12.19
CA ALA A 149 10.20 -1.78 -11.86
C ALA A 149 10.47 -0.93 -10.61
N LEU A 150 9.86 0.26 -10.53
CA LEU A 150 9.97 1.13 -9.36
C LEU A 150 9.45 0.43 -8.10
N LEU A 151 8.29 -0.23 -8.18
CA LEU A 151 7.74 -1.03 -7.09
C LEU A 151 8.73 -2.10 -6.60
N ALA A 152 9.32 -2.86 -7.55
CA ALA A 152 10.26 -3.92 -7.24
C ALA A 152 11.54 -3.38 -6.57
N ILE A 153 12.11 -2.32 -7.13
CA ILE A 153 13.35 -1.71 -6.65
C ILE A 153 13.13 -1.11 -5.26
N THR A 154 12.07 -0.33 -5.06
CA THR A 154 11.81 0.27 -3.76
C THR A 154 11.52 -0.78 -2.68
N ALA A 155 10.78 -1.84 -3.01
CA ALA A 155 10.56 -2.96 -2.08
C ALA A 155 11.89 -3.59 -1.65
N ALA A 156 12.78 -3.90 -2.60
CA ALA A 156 14.09 -4.50 -2.32
C ALA A 156 15.03 -3.56 -1.55
N LEU A 157 14.96 -2.25 -1.76
CA LEU A 157 15.78 -1.27 -1.07
C LEU A 157 15.26 -0.90 0.32
N THR A 158 14.04 -1.28 0.69
CA THR A 158 13.43 -0.89 1.97
C THR A 158 14.27 -1.24 3.21
N PRO A 159 14.92 -2.43 3.31
CA PRO A 159 15.79 -2.72 4.45
C PRO A 159 16.98 -1.76 4.58
N THR A 160 17.47 -1.19 3.47
CA THR A 160 18.58 -0.23 3.48
C THR A 160 18.18 1.10 4.13
N ALA A 161 16.89 1.37 4.30
CA ALA A 161 16.42 2.54 5.04
C ALA A 161 16.90 2.53 6.50
N ALA A 162 17.19 1.37 7.09
CA ALA A 162 17.78 1.27 8.43
C ALA A 162 19.16 1.95 8.53
N LEU A 163 19.86 2.14 7.41
CA LEU A 163 21.14 2.84 7.34
C LEU A 163 20.98 4.37 7.31
N LEU A 164 19.77 4.87 7.08
CA LEU A 164 19.50 6.29 7.03
C LEU A 164 19.30 6.86 8.46
N PRO A 165 19.68 8.13 8.70
CA PRO A 165 19.32 8.84 9.92
C PRO A 165 17.80 8.77 10.17
N HIS A 166 17.40 8.49 11.42
CA HIS A 166 15.99 8.27 11.80
C HIS A 166 15.02 9.33 11.26
N HIS A 167 15.41 10.60 11.23
CA HIS A 167 14.55 11.70 10.77
C HIS A 167 14.22 11.66 9.26
N ILE A 168 15.03 10.99 8.43
CA ILE A 168 14.74 10.81 7.00
C ILE A 168 14.33 9.38 6.61
N GLN A 169 14.34 8.42 7.53
CA GLN A 169 13.95 7.03 7.24
C GLN A 169 12.56 6.93 6.58
N ARG A 170 11.62 7.76 7.03
CA ARG A 170 10.26 7.79 6.47
C ARG A 170 10.20 8.30 5.02
N LEU A 171 11.18 9.09 4.56
CA LEU A 171 11.25 9.52 3.17
C LEU A 171 11.53 8.36 2.21
N ALA A 172 12.13 7.27 2.69
CA ALA A 172 12.33 6.06 1.89
C ALA A 172 11.02 5.39 1.46
N ALA A 173 9.89 5.73 2.09
CA ALA A 173 8.55 5.27 1.71
C ALA A 173 7.95 6.02 0.51
N VAL A 174 8.45 7.22 0.18
CA VAL A 174 7.89 8.06 -0.89
C VAL A 174 7.94 7.37 -2.26
N PRO A 175 9.06 6.76 -2.71
CA PRO A 175 9.11 6.07 -4.00
C PRO A 175 8.10 4.92 -4.11
N MET A 176 7.81 4.22 -3.01
CA MET A 176 6.80 3.15 -2.99
C MET A 176 5.40 3.73 -3.21
N GLY A 177 5.08 4.82 -2.51
CA GLY A 177 3.81 5.53 -2.67
C GLY A 177 3.61 6.00 -4.11
N LEU A 178 4.66 6.55 -4.72
CA LEU A 178 4.64 6.96 -6.13
C LEU A 178 4.44 5.78 -7.08
N ALA A 179 5.10 4.63 -6.86
CA ALA A 179 4.92 3.43 -7.67
C ALA A 179 3.47 2.95 -7.66
N LEU A 180 2.86 2.84 -6.48
CA LEU A 180 1.47 2.40 -6.31
C LEU A 180 0.45 3.45 -6.77
N ALA A 181 0.79 4.74 -6.65
CA ALA A 181 0.00 5.82 -7.20
C ALA A 181 -0.05 5.72 -8.73
N TRP A 182 1.10 5.55 -9.38
CA TRP A 182 1.24 5.41 -10.83
C TRP A 182 0.52 4.17 -11.37
N LEU A 183 0.76 3.00 -10.77
CA LEU A 183 0.07 1.75 -11.15
C LEU A 183 -1.45 1.88 -11.01
N GLY A 184 -1.91 2.47 -9.90
CA GLY A 184 -3.33 2.66 -9.67
C GLY A 184 -3.97 3.72 -10.56
N TYR A 185 -3.22 4.73 -11.00
CA TYR A 185 -3.68 5.71 -11.99
C TYR A 185 -3.87 5.03 -13.34
N ALA A 186 -2.89 4.24 -13.80
CA ALA A 186 -2.97 3.52 -15.06
C ALA A 186 -4.15 2.54 -15.11
N LEU A 187 -4.41 1.83 -14.01
CA LEU A 187 -5.59 0.97 -13.89
C LEU A 187 -6.91 1.75 -14.03
N TRP A 188 -6.98 2.95 -13.44
CA TRP A 188 -8.17 3.80 -13.49
C TRP A 188 -8.38 4.42 -14.88
N SER A 189 -7.32 4.93 -15.52
CA SER A 189 -7.42 5.56 -16.84
C SER A 189 -7.86 4.58 -17.91
N GLU A 190 -7.31 3.36 -17.92
CA GLU A 190 -7.69 2.32 -18.88
C GLU A 190 -9.18 1.93 -18.76
N ARG A 191 -9.69 1.81 -17.53
CA ARG A 191 -11.11 1.51 -17.29
C ARG A 191 -12.02 2.61 -17.85
N ARG A 192 -11.58 3.86 -17.82
CA ARG A 192 -12.33 5.00 -18.36
C ARG A 192 -12.36 4.98 -19.89
N GLU A 193 -11.26 4.61 -20.53
CA GLU A 193 -11.19 4.43 -21.99
C GLU A 193 -12.17 3.34 -22.45
N GLN A 194 -12.14 2.16 -21.81
CA GLN A 194 -13.07 1.06 -22.13
C GLN A 194 -14.54 1.43 -21.92
N ALA A 195 -14.86 2.24 -20.90
CA ALA A 195 -16.24 2.69 -20.65
C ALA A 195 -16.71 3.78 -21.63
N SER A 196 -15.78 4.46 -22.30
CA SER A 196 -16.08 5.55 -23.25
C SER A 196 -16.17 5.08 -24.70
N GLU A 197 -15.73 3.85 -25.02
CA GLU A 197 -15.94 3.26 -26.34
C GLU A 197 -17.44 3.07 -26.60
N PRO A 198 -18.02 3.69 -27.65
CA PRO A 198 -19.41 3.50 -28.01
C PRO A 198 -19.62 2.04 -28.41
N VAL A 199 -20.62 1.38 -27.81
CA VAL A 199 -21.07 0.05 -28.26
C VAL A 199 -21.39 0.13 -29.75
N PRO A 200 -20.73 -0.66 -30.63
CA PRO A 200 -21.04 -0.69 -32.05
C PRO A 200 -22.54 -0.96 -32.20
N GLY A 201 -23.22 0.00 -32.85
CA GLY A 201 -24.67 0.10 -32.84
C GLY A 201 -25.35 -1.22 -33.20
N LYS A 202 -26.39 -1.57 -32.43
CA LYS A 202 -27.46 -2.40 -32.97
C LYS A 202 -27.95 -1.68 -34.22
N ALA A 203 -27.60 -2.20 -35.40
CA ALA A 203 -28.20 -1.78 -36.65
C ALA A 203 -29.71 -1.82 -36.44
N SER A 204 -30.33 -0.65 -36.37
CA SER A 204 -31.80 -0.56 -36.40
C SER A 204 -32.22 -1.19 -37.72
N PRO A 205 -33.11 -2.19 -37.73
CA PRO A 205 -33.60 -2.76 -38.98
C PRO A 205 -34.26 -1.62 -39.74
N GLN A 206 -33.66 -1.18 -40.85
CA GLN A 206 -34.34 -0.31 -41.79
C GLN A 206 -35.55 -1.11 -42.31
N LEU A 207 -36.73 -0.74 -41.82
CA LEU A 207 -38.01 -1.23 -42.32
C LEU A 207 -38.10 -0.85 -43.80
N ARG A 208 -37.86 -1.84 -44.65
CA ARG A 208 -38.06 -1.80 -46.09
C ARG A 208 -39.55 -1.52 -46.34
N GLN A 209 -39.92 -0.26 -46.54
CA GLN A 209 -41.24 0.06 -47.09
C GLN A 209 -41.32 -0.56 -48.49
N THR A 210 -42.14 -1.59 -48.59
CA THR A 210 -42.50 -2.26 -49.85
C THR A 210 -44.01 -2.10 -50.02
N GLY A 211 -44.42 -1.49 -51.14
CA GLY A 211 -45.81 -1.38 -51.61
C GLY A 211 -46.66 -0.30 -50.93
N ALA A 212 -47.60 0.38 -51.59
CA ALA A 212 -48.29 0.05 -52.83
C ALA A 212 -48.64 1.30 -53.65
N LYS A 213 -48.86 1.05 -54.94
CA LYS A 213 -49.45 1.93 -55.95
C LYS A 213 -50.90 2.26 -55.62
#